data_AF-A0A2V7WRK8-F1
#
_entry.id   AF-A0A2V7WRK8-F1
#
_cell.length_a   1.000
_cell.length_b   1.000
_cell.length_c   1.000
_cell.angle_alpha   90.00
_cell.angle_beta   90.00
_cell.angle_gamma   90.00
#
_symmetry.space_group_name_H-M   'P 1'
#
loop_
_entity.id
_entity.type
_entity.pdbx_description
1 polymer ?
#
loop_
_entity_poly.entity_id
_entity_poly.type
_entity_poly.pdbx_seq_one_letter_code
_entity_poly.pdbx_strand_id
1 'polypeptide(L)' 'MDLPLEATLRQSAESAPSEIVAAYLFGSRARGTARPSSDVDLAVLLRSRPVGRLSSVAREFEASV' A
#
# COMPACT_ATOMS: atom_id res chain seq x y z
N MET A 1 11.71 12.04 -13.06
CA MET A 1 10.57 12.85 -12.60
C MET A 1 9.93 12.04 -11.51
N ASP A 2 10.10 12.44 -10.26
CA ASP A 2 9.46 11.74 -9.14
C ASP A 2 7.95 11.91 -9.27
N LEU A 3 7.23 10.79 -9.24
CA LEU A 3 5.77 10.80 -9.24
C LEU A 3 5.27 11.12 -7.82
N PRO A 4 4.14 11.84 -7.68
CA PRO A 4 3.47 11.97 -6.39
C PRO A 4 3.20 10.57 -5.79
N LEU A 5 3.30 10.43 -4.46
CA LEU A 5 3.20 9.14 -3.76
C LEU A 5 2.01 8.28 -4.22
N GLU A 6 0.82 8.87 -4.39
CA GLU A 6 -0.36 8.13 -4.86
C GLU A 6 -0.24 7.62 -6.30
N ALA A 7 0.41 8.36 -7.18
CA ALA A 7 0.67 7.94 -8.55
C ALA A 7 1.69 6.80 -8.58
N THR A 8 2.74 6.87 -7.75
CA THR A 8 3.69 5.76 -7.56
C THR A 8 2.99 4.50 -7.07
N LEU A 9 2.15 4.61 -6.04
CA LEU A 9 1.41 3.47 -5.50
C LEU A 9 0.44 2.87 -6.53
N ARG A 10 -0.23 3.71 -7.33
CA ARG A 10 -1.09 3.23 -8.42
C ARG A 10 -0.29 2.44 -9.46
N GLN A 11 0.85 2.97 -9.90
CA GLN A 11 1.72 2.29 -10.86
C GLN A 11 2.22 0.94 -10.29
N SER A 12 2.59 0.89 -9.01
CA SER A 12 2.98 -0.36 -8.35
C SER A 12 1.83 -1.36 -8.25
N ALA A 13 0.60 -0.89 -8.01
CA ALA A 13 -0.58 -1.76 -7.99
C ALA A 13 -0.92 -2.31 -9.39
N GLU A 14 -0.74 -1.52 -10.44
CA GLU A 14 -0.97 -1.95 -11.84
C GLU A 14 0.06 -2.97 -12.33
N SER A 15 1.28 -2.91 -11.80
CA SER A 15 2.36 -3.86 -12.08
C SER A 15 2.49 -4.98 -11.04
N ALA A 16 1.53 -5.08 -10.13
CA ALA A 16 1.57 -6.03 -9.02
C ALA A 16 1.51 -7.49 -9.50
N PRO A 17 2.12 -8.43 -8.75
CA PRO A 17 1.97 -9.86 -9.00
C PRO A 17 0.49 -10.29 -9.00
N SER A 18 0.15 -11.33 -9.76
CA SER A 18 -1.21 -11.88 -9.88
C SER A 18 -1.82 -12.42 -8.56
N GLU A 19 -0.98 -12.53 -7.52
CA GLU A 19 -1.37 -12.85 -6.15
C GLU A 19 -2.11 -11.69 -5.48
N ILE A 20 -1.85 -10.44 -5.87
CA ILE A 20 -2.65 -9.29 -5.45
C ILE A 20 -3.89 -9.22 -6.34
N VAL A 21 -5.06 -9.39 -5.72
CA VAL A 21 -6.36 -9.32 -6.40
C VAL A 21 -6.84 -7.88 -6.51
N ALA A 22 -6.64 -7.10 -5.45
CA ALA A 22 -7.02 -5.70 -5.40
C ALA A 22 -6.19 -4.95 -4.36
N ALA A 23 -6.01 -3.65 -4.59
CA ALA A 23 -5.52 -2.69 -3.60
C ALA A 23 -6.55 -1.57 -3.46
N TYR A 24 -6.96 -1.28 -2.24
CA TYR A 24 -7.97 -0.28 -1.92
C TYR A 24 -7.31 0.86 -1.15
N LEU A 25 -7.63 2.09 -1.56
CA LEU A 25 -7.30 3.27 -0.78
C LEU A 25 -8.24 3.37 0.42
N PHE A 26 -7.66 3.61 1.59
CA PHE A 26 -8.39 3.81 2.84
C PHE A 26 -8.02 5.15 3.48
N GLY A 27 -8.56 5.40 4.68
CA GLY A 27 -8.13 6.52 5.49
C GLY A 27 -8.59 7.89 4.99
N SER A 28 -7.82 8.92 5.36
CA SER A 28 -8.15 10.33 5.08
C SER A 28 -8.20 10.62 3.58
N ARG A 29 -7.35 9.96 2.79
CA ARG A 29 -7.31 10.10 1.33
C ARG A 29 -8.54 9.53 0.65
N ALA A 30 -8.96 8.32 1.03
CA ALA A 30 -10.21 7.75 0.54
C ALA A 30 -11.44 8.62 0.87
N ARG A 31 -11.39 9.33 2.01
CA ARG A 31 -12.46 10.26 2.42
C ARG A 31 -12.35 11.68 1.85
N GLY A 32 -11.28 12.01 1.12
CA GLY A 32 -11.04 13.37 0.64
C GLY A 32 -10.72 14.39 1.74
N THR A 33 -10.26 13.93 2.90
CA THR A 33 -9.92 14.76 4.09
C THR A 33 -8.42 14.80 4.39
N ALA A 34 -7.60 14.30 3.46
CA ALA A 34 -6.15 14.26 3.60
C ALA A 34 -5.52 15.65 3.53
N ARG A 35 -4.44 15.84 4.28
CA ARG A 35 -3.54 16.99 4.21
C ARG A 35 -2.26 16.57 3.46
N PRO A 36 -1.42 17.52 3.00
CA PRO A 36 -0.17 17.19 2.32
C PRO A 36 0.75 16.24 3.12
N SER A 37 0.75 16.35 4.45
CA SER A 37 1.53 15.51 5.36
C SER A 37 0.82 14.24 5.83
N SER A 38 -0.40 13.96 5.35
CA SER A 38 -1.10 12.74 5.73
C SER A 38 -0.41 11.52 5.16
N ASP A 39 -0.52 10.38 5.84
CA ASP A 39 -0.08 9.07 5.35
C ASP A 39 -1.10 8.45 4.38
N VAL A 40 -0.62 7.52 3.54
CA VAL A 40 -1.48 6.75 2.64
C VAL A 40 -1.78 5.40 3.28
N ASP A 41 -3.07 5.13 3.52
CA ASP A 41 -3.53 3.83 4.00
C ASP A 41 -3.98 2.95 2.82
N LEU A 42 -3.43 1.74 2.72
CA LEU A 42 -3.81 0.74 1.71
C LEU A 42 -4.29 -0.54 2.37
N ALA A 43 -5.41 -1.09 1.88
CA ALA A 43 -5.78 -2.47 2.14
C ALA A 43 -5.48 -3.31 0.89
N VAL A 44 -4.75 -4.40 1.08
CA VAL A 44 -4.36 -5.31 -0.02
C VAL A 44 -5.12 -6.61 0.14
N LEU A 45 -5.88 -6.98 -0.90
CA LEU A 45 -6.56 -8.27 -0.98
C LEU A 45 -5.67 -9.25 -1.76
N LEU A 46 -5.27 -10.33 -1.09
CA LEU A 46 -4.49 -11.41 -1.70
C LEU A 46 -5.41 -12.55 -2.16
N ARG A 47 -4.99 -13.23 -3.23
CA ARG A 47 -5.71 -14.37 -3.83
C ARG A 47 -5.77 -15.55 -2.86
N SER A 48 -4.68 -15.76 -2.13
CA SER A 48 -4.55 -16.80 -1.12
C SER A 48 -4.31 -16.16 0.24
N ARG A 49 -4.68 -16.89 1.31
CA ARG A 49 -4.35 -16.45 2.67
C ARG A 49 -2.83 -16.39 2.83
N PRO A 50 -2.24 -15.25 3.20
CA PRO A 50 -0.80 -15.16 3.39
C PRO A 50 -0.36 -16.05 4.55
N VAL A 51 0.80 -16.69 4.39
CA VAL A 51 1.47 -17.41 5.46
C VAL A 51 2.18 -16.41 6.38
N GLY A 52 2.05 -16.58 7.69
CA GLY A 52 2.68 -15.70 8.68
C GLY A 52 1.78 -14.57 9.19
N ARG A 53 2.38 -13.60 9.89
CA ARG A 53 1.69 -12.42 10.45
C ARG A 53 2.23 -11.18 9.78
N LEU A 54 1.41 -10.15 9.58
CA LEU A 54 1.88 -8.89 9.02
C LEU A 54 3.04 -8.28 9.84
N SER A 55 3.02 -8.50 11.17
CA SER A 55 4.06 -8.07 12.10
C SER A 55 5.45 -8.66 11.82
N SER A 56 5.54 -9.80 11.13
CA SER A 56 6.85 -10.34 10.73
C SER A 56 7.43 -9.61 9.51
N VAL A 57 6.60 -9.03 8.65
CA VAL A 57 7.02 -8.25 7.47
C VAL A 57 7.37 -6.81 7.84
N ALA A 58 6.61 -6.19 8.75
CA ALA A 58 6.81 -4.79 9.15
C ALA A 58 8.24 -4.49 9.65
N ARG A 59 8.88 -5.46 10.31
CA ARG A 59 10.25 -5.31 10.84
C ARG A 59 11.33 -5.20 9.77
N GLU A 60 11.13 -5.79 8.59
CA GLU A 60 12.11 -5.75 7.50
C GLU A 60 12.11 -4.38 6.80
N PHE A 61 10.95 -3.72 6.74
CA PHE A 61 10.82 -2.40 6.12
C PHE A 61 11.43 -1.27 6.96
N GLU A 62 11.21 -1.23 8.27
CA GLU A 62 11.75 -0.17 9.14
C GLU A 62 13.29 -0.20 9.27
N ALA A 63 13.90 -1.37 9.11
CA ALA A 63 15.36 -1.53 9.20
C ALA A 63 16.11 -1.12 7.92
N SER A 64 15.40 -0.85 6.83
CA SER A 64 15.96 -0.67 5.48
C SER A 64 15.87 0.77 4.95
N VAL A 65 15.51 1.74 5.81
CA VAL A 65 15.41 3.18 5.49
C VAL A 65 16.44 3.98 6.26
#